data_AF-A0A9X5TZP7-F1
#
_entry.id   AF-A0A9X5TZP7-F1
#
_cell.length_a   1.000
_cell.length_b   1.000
_cell.length_c   1.000
_cell.angle_alpha   90.00
_cell.angle_beta   90.00
_cell.angle_gamma   90.00
#
_symmetry.space_group_name_H-M   'P 1'
#
loop_
_entity.id
_entity.type
_entity.pdbx_description
1 polymer ?
#
loop_
_entity_poly.entity_id
_entity_poly.type
_entity_poly.pdbx_seq_one_letter_code
_entity_poly.pdbx_strand_id
1 'polypeptide(L)'
;MVAHSTAVIALVGLVIASVWAWAWLGFGASARRMAVRLEIGGGSAVGEMSALVWPLMPFLSLLWFLTGDLMAREASGFDTAGPCTLIALVLAAMVGVAVRALYLGGLPAWAYPGWMARRYYASHPGARERELGARAVI
;
A
#
# COMPACT_ATOMS: atom_id res chain seq x y z
N MET A 1 7.46 -15.90 -26.43
CA MET A 1 6.72 -14.61 -26.33
C MET A 1 6.00 -14.47 -24.99
N VAL A 2 5.17 -15.42 -24.57
CA VAL A 2 4.42 -15.35 -23.29
C VAL A 2 5.32 -15.07 -22.07
N ALA A 3 6.45 -15.77 -21.93
CA ALA A 3 7.39 -15.55 -20.83
C ALA A 3 7.94 -14.12 -20.73
N HIS A 4 8.15 -13.43 -21.87
CA HIS A 4 8.61 -12.04 -21.85
C HIS A 4 7.49 -11.09 -21.42
N SER A 5 6.25 -11.33 -21.84
CA SER A 5 5.08 -10.54 -21.43
C SER A 5 4.78 -10.70 -19.93
N THR A 6 4.83 -11.93 -19.41
CA THR A 6 4.64 -12.20 -17.97
C THR A 6 5.72 -11.54 -17.13
N ALA A 7 6.98 -11.59 -17.58
CA ALA A 7 8.10 -10.93 -16.89
C ALA A 7 7.93 -9.40 -16.83
N VAL A 8 7.47 -8.78 -17.92
CA VAL A 8 7.21 -7.32 -17.95
C VAL A 8 6.06 -6.96 -16.99
N ILE A 9 4.98 -7.74 -16.97
CA ILE A 9 3.86 -7.52 -16.04
C ILE A 9 4.34 -7.65 -14.59
N ALA A 10 5.12 -8.68 -14.28
CA ALA A 10 5.68 -8.86 -12.94
C ALA A 10 6.60 -7.69 -12.55
N LEU A 11 7.42 -7.19 -13.49
CA LEU A 11 8.28 -6.03 -13.26
C LEU A 11 7.48 -4.76 -12.96
N VAL A 12 6.41 -4.49 -13.72
CA VAL A 12 5.51 -3.37 -13.45
C VAL A 12 4.90 -3.47 -12.06
N GLY A 13 4.42 -4.66 -11.68
CA GLY A 13 3.90 -4.93 -10.34
C GLY A 13 4.93 -4.70 -9.25
N LEU A 14 6.18 -5.13 -9.48
CA LEU A 14 7.29 -4.95 -8.54
C LEU A 14 7.64 -3.47 -8.37
N VAL A 15 7.66 -2.69 -9.44
CA VAL A 15 7.89 -1.24 -9.38
C VAL A 15 6.79 -0.57 -8.57
N ILE A 16 5.52 -0.88 -8.85
CA ILE A 16 4.36 -0.35 -8.10
C ILE A 16 4.48 -0.71 -6.62
N ALA A 17 4.70 -1.99 -6.30
CA ALA A 17 4.85 -2.47 -4.93
C ALA A 17 6.03 -1.81 -4.20
N SER A 18 7.14 -1.58 -4.90
CA SER A 18 8.34 -0.95 -4.33
C SER A 18 8.11 0.52 -3.99
N VAL A 19 7.40 1.26 -4.86
CA VAL A 19 7.01 2.66 -4.59
C VAL A 19 6.12 2.72 -3.35
N TRP A 20 5.16 1.80 -3.21
CA TRP A 20 4.30 1.73 -2.04
C TRP A 20 5.09 1.37 -0.78
N ALA A 21 5.93 0.34 -0.84
CA ALA A 21 6.78 -0.06 0.27
C ALA A 21 7.72 1.07 0.71
N TRP A 22 8.29 1.81 -0.23
CA TRP A 22 9.13 2.97 0.07
C TRP A 22 8.38 4.05 0.85
N ALA A 23 7.17 4.41 0.40
CA ALA A 23 6.33 5.38 1.10
C ALA A 23 5.93 4.89 2.49
N TRP A 24 5.62 3.60 2.63
CA TRP A 24 5.14 3.02 3.88
C TRP A 24 6.25 2.78 4.92
N LEU A 25 7.44 2.40 4.46
CA LEU A 25 8.62 2.22 5.31
C LEU A 25 9.29 3.55 5.65
N GLY A 26 8.92 4.66 5.00
CA GLY A 26 9.50 5.97 5.30
C GLY A 26 11.03 6.02 5.11
N PHE A 27 11.57 5.23 4.17
CA PHE A 27 13.01 5.13 3.93
C PHE A 27 13.55 6.40 3.26
N GLY A 28 14.10 7.30 4.08
CA GLY A 28 14.66 8.58 3.67
C GLY A 28 13.71 9.77 3.89
N ALA A 29 14.29 10.98 3.88
CA ALA A 29 13.55 12.21 4.13
C ALA A 29 12.46 12.50 3.08
N SER A 30 12.67 12.08 1.83
CA SER A 30 11.64 12.18 0.77
C SER A 30 10.44 11.28 1.04
N ALA A 31 10.67 10.03 1.46
CA ALA A 31 9.61 9.08 1.80
C ALA A 31 8.76 9.60 2.95
N ARG A 32 9.41 10.05 4.04
CA ARG A 32 8.71 10.59 5.21
C ARG A 32 7.90 11.84 4.88
N ARG A 33 8.47 12.77 4.12
CA ARG A 33 7.74 13.98 3.67
C ARG A 33 6.53 13.64 2.81
N MET A 34 6.67 12.67 1.89
CA MET A 34 5.56 12.22 1.06
C MET A 34 4.49 11.52 1.91
N ALA A 35 4.87 10.60 2.79
CA ALA A 35 3.97 9.87 3.67
C ALA A 35 3.14 10.80 4.58
N VAL A 36 3.77 11.84 5.12
CA VAL A 36 3.09 12.86 5.94
C VAL A 36 2.10 13.68 5.09
N ARG A 37 2.46 14.06 3.85
CA ARG A 37 1.53 14.78 2.94
C ARG A 37 0.31 13.93 2.56
N LEU A 38 0.49 12.62 2.42
CA LEU A 38 -0.60 11.70 2.07
C LEU A 38 -1.59 11.50 3.24
N GLU A 39 -1.18 11.84 4.46
CA GLU A 39 -1.99 11.72 5.68
C GLU A 39 -2.67 13.04 6.10
N ILE A 40 -2.06 14.20 5.83
CA ILE A 40 -2.58 15.54 6.17
C ILE A 40 -3.89 15.90 5.41
N GLY A 41 -4.44 15.00 4.59
CA GLY A 41 -5.81 15.11 4.07
C GLY A 41 -6.92 14.94 5.13
N GLY A 42 -6.56 14.63 6.38
CA GLY A 42 -7.48 14.42 7.51
C GLY A 42 -8.39 15.63 7.77
N GLY A 43 -9.69 15.45 7.54
CA GLY A 43 -10.74 16.46 7.71
C GLY A 43 -11.52 16.79 6.43
N SER A 44 -11.08 16.29 5.27
CA SER A 44 -11.79 16.38 4.00
C SER A 44 -12.32 15.01 3.58
N ALA A 45 -13.35 14.94 2.72
CA ALA A 45 -13.83 13.68 2.13
C ALA A 45 -12.70 12.88 1.44
N VAL A 46 -11.66 13.57 0.97
CA VAL A 46 -10.44 12.97 0.41
C VAL A 46 -9.61 12.24 1.48
N GLY A 47 -9.61 12.72 2.73
CA GLY A 47 -8.96 12.07 3.87
C GLY A 47 -9.65 10.80 4.35
N GLU A 48 -10.98 10.76 4.32
CA GLU A 48 -11.74 9.53 4.63
C GLU A 48 -11.56 8.49 3.53
N MET A 49 -11.58 8.93 2.27
CA MET A 49 -11.32 8.06 1.12
C MET A 49 -9.88 7.53 1.16
N SER A 50 -8.90 8.37 1.47
CA SER A 50 -7.51 7.94 1.59
C SER A 50 -7.31 6.99 2.77
N ALA A 51 -8.01 7.18 3.88
CA ALA A 51 -7.96 6.27 5.03
C ALA A 51 -8.45 4.84 4.70
N LEU A 52 -9.32 4.69 3.72
CA LEU A 52 -9.75 3.38 3.23
C LEU A 52 -8.81 2.82 2.16
N VAL A 53 -8.37 3.68 1.23
CA VAL A 53 -7.57 3.26 0.07
C VAL A 53 -6.16 2.83 0.48
N TRP A 54 -5.53 3.52 1.43
CA TRP A 54 -4.15 3.26 1.82
C TRP A 54 -3.91 1.83 2.34
N PRO A 55 -4.71 1.31 3.28
CA PRO A 55 -4.60 -0.07 3.74
C PRO A 55 -4.86 -1.13 2.65
N LEU A 56 -5.54 -0.77 1.54
CA LEU A 56 -5.90 -1.68 0.45
C LEU A 56 -4.81 -1.78 -0.64
N MET A 57 -3.96 -0.76 -0.80
CA MET A 57 -2.86 -0.74 -1.78
C MET A 57 -1.93 -1.97 -1.80
N PRO A 58 -1.59 -2.59 -0.65
CA PRO A 58 -0.73 -3.78 -0.63
C PRO A 58 -1.45 -5.00 -1.20
N PHE A 59 -2.74 -5.15 -0.89
CA PHE A 59 -3.58 -6.19 -1.45
C PHE A 59 -3.77 -6.01 -2.95
N LEU A 60 -3.90 -4.77 -3.41
CA LEU A 60 -3.93 -4.46 -4.85
C LEU A 60 -2.63 -4.87 -5.55
N SER A 61 -1.48 -4.64 -4.90
CA SER A 61 -0.18 -5.09 -5.41
C SER A 61 -0.11 -6.62 -5.47
N LEU A 62 -0.61 -7.34 -4.46
CA LEU A 62 -0.71 -8.79 -4.46
C LEU A 62 -1.63 -9.32 -5.56
N LEU A 63 -2.79 -8.70 -5.77
CA LEU A 63 -3.73 -9.05 -6.85
C LEU A 63 -3.07 -8.96 -8.22
N TRP A 64 -2.21 -7.96 -8.43
CA TRP A 64 -1.47 -7.81 -9.69
C TRP A 64 -0.61 -9.05 -9.98
N PHE A 65 0.15 -9.53 -9.00
CA PHE A 65 0.97 -10.73 -9.15
C PHE A 65 0.15 -12.00 -9.30
N LEU A 66 -0.92 -12.16 -8.51
CA LEU A 66 -1.81 -13.32 -8.61
C LEU A 66 -2.51 -13.40 -9.97
N THR A 67 -2.90 -12.26 -10.53
CA THR A 67 -3.48 -12.21 -11.88
C THR A 67 -2.44 -12.57 -12.93
N GLY A 68 -1.20 -12.09 -12.79
CA GLY A 68 -0.09 -12.49 -13.67
C GLY A 68 0.19 -14.00 -13.62
N ASP A 69 0.20 -14.60 -12.42
CA ASP A 69 0.37 -16.05 -12.22
C ASP A 69 -0.80 -16.86 -12.82
N LEU A 70 -2.03 -16.39 -12.62
CA LEU A 70 -3.23 -16.99 -13.21
C LEU A 70 -3.12 -17.05 -14.74
N MET A 71 -2.80 -15.91 -15.39
CA MET A 71 -2.65 -15.84 -16.84
C MET A 71 -1.51 -16.72 -17.36
N ALA A 72 -0.39 -16.80 -16.62
CA ALA A 72 0.73 -17.64 -17.00
C ALA A 72 0.39 -19.13 -16.94
N ARG A 73 -0.36 -19.56 -15.91
CA ARG A 73 -0.85 -20.93 -15.76
C ARG A 73 -1.87 -21.30 -16.83
N GLU A 74 -2.83 -20.40 -17.08
CA GLU A 74 -3.84 -20.59 -18.12
C GLU A 74 -3.20 -20.74 -19.50
N ALA A 75 -2.25 -19.87 -19.86
CA ALA A 75 -1.51 -19.95 -21.12
C ALA A 75 -0.65 -21.23 -21.25
N SER A 76 -0.28 -21.84 -20.13
CA SER A 76 0.53 -23.06 -20.07
C SER A 76 -0.31 -24.34 -19.91
N GLY A 77 -1.64 -24.22 -19.82
CA GLY A 77 -2.55 -25.36 -19.61
C GLY A 77 -2.47 -25.97 -18.21
N PHE A 78 -1.95 -25.25 -17.22
CA PHE A 78 -1.89 -25.70 -15.82
C PHE A 78 -3.19 -25.38 -15.06
N ASP A 79 -3.40 -26.07 -13.95
CA ASP A 79 -4.52 -25.81 -13.04
C ASP A 79 -4.48 -24.36 -12.48
N THR A 80 -5.64 -23.72 -12.53
CA THR A 80 -5.90 -22.33 -12.12
C THR A 80 -6.70 -22.24 -10.82
N ALA A 81 -7.16 -23.35 -10.25
CA ALA A 81 -7.96 -23.36 -9.02
C ALA A 81 -7.22 -22.72 -7.84
N GLY A 82 -5.92 -23.00 -7.69
CA GLY A 82 -5.07 -22.39 -6.67
C GLY A 82 -5.02 -20.85 -6.75
N PRO A 83 -4.55 -20.26 -7.87
CA PRO A 83 -4.56 -18.80 -8.07
C PRO A 83 -5.94 -18.17 -7.90
N CYS A 84 -7.00 -18.78 -8.44
CA CYS A 84 -8.38 -18.30 -8.27
C CYS A 84 -8.80 -18.26 -6.79
N THR A 85 -8.45 -19.30 -6.03
CA THR A 85 -8.73 -19.35 -4.59
C THR A 85 -7.97 -18.26 -3.84
N LEU A 86 -6.69 -18.04 -4.18
CA LEU A 86 -5.89 -16.96 -3.59
C LEU A 86 -6.44 -15.57 -3.91
N ILE A 87 -6.86 -15.33 -5.15
CA ILE A 87 -7.51 -14.08 -5.56
C ILE A 87 -8.78 -13.85 -4.74
N ALA A 88 -9.63 -14.88 -4.61
CA ALA A 88 -10.85 -14.80 -3.81
C ALA A 88 -10.56 -14.49 -2.33
N LEU A 89 -9.54 -15.12 -1.74
CA LEU A 89 -9.13 -14.85 -0.36
C LEU A 89 -8.59 -13.42 -0.18
N VAL A 90 -7.78 -12.93 -1.12
CA VAL A 90 -7.26 -11.56 -1.08
C VAL A 90 -8.40 -10.54 -1.22
N LEU A 91 -9.35 -10.77 -2.12
CA LEU A 91 -10.53 -9.91 -2.25
C LEU A 91 -11.40 -9.93 -0.98
N ALA A 92 -11.62 -11.10 -0.38
CA ALA A 92 -12.33 -11.21 0.89
C ALA A 92 -11.61 -10.45 2.02
N ALA A 93 -10.28 -10.53 2.06
CA ALA A 93 -9.48 -9.75 3.01
C ALA A 93 -9.63 -8.24 2.79
N MET A 94 -9.62 -7.77 1.53
CA MET A 94 -9.86 -6.36 1.20
C MET A 94 -11.23 -5.87 1.68
N VAL A 95 -12.29 -6.69 1.50
CA VAL A 95 -13.63 -6.40 2.03
C VAL A 95 -13.57 -6.30 3.55
N GLY A 96 -12.91 -7.24 4.22
CA GLY A 96 -12.74 -7.23 5.68
C GLY A 96 -12.03 -5.96 6.18
N VAL A 97 -10.95 -5.55 5.50
CA VAL A 97 -10.22 -4.31 5.79
C VAL A 97 -11.11 -3.09 5.61
N ALA A 98 -11.88 -3.02 4.52
CA ALA A 98 -12.81 -1.93 4.25
C ALA A 98 -13.92 -1.85 5.33
N VAL A 99 -14.53 -2.98 5.70
CA VAL A 99 -15.55 -3.05 6.74
C VAL A 99 -14.98 -2.61 8.09
N ARG A 100 -13.78 -3.10 8.44
CA ARG A 100 -13.08 -2.70 9.68
C ARG A 100 -12.82 -1.20 9.70
N ALA A 101 -12.32 -0.65 8.60
CA ALA A 101 -12.00 0.77 8.47
C ALA A 101 -13.25 1.66 8.64
N LEU A 102 -14.36 1.29 7.99
CA LEU A 102 -15.58 2.10 7.95
C LEU A 102 -16.47 1.94 9.19
N TYR A 103 -16.60 0.72 9.73
CA TYR A 103 -17.66 0.40 10.68
C TYR A 103 -17.18 -0.03 12.07
N LEU A 104 -15.90 -0.38 12.22
CA LEU A 104 -15.41 -0.99 13.47
C LEU A 104 -14.34 -0.15 14.19
N GLY A 105 -14.31 1.16 13.93
CA GLY A 105 -13.43 2.10 14.62
C GLY A 105 -12.05 2.27 13.97
N GLY A 106 -11.96 2.14 12.64
CA GLY A 106 -10.73 2.41 11.89
C GLY A 106 -9.67 1.31 12.00
N LEU A 107 -8.53 1.57 11.36
CA LEU A 107 -7.38 0.68 11.36
C LEU A 107 -6.26 1.23 12.27
N PRO A 108 -5.38 0.35 12.77
CA PRO A 108 -4.24 0.78 13.56
C PRO A 108 -3.29 1.66 12.75
N ALA A 109 -2.55 2.54 13.42
CA ALA A 109 -1.67 3.52 12.77
C ALA A 109 -0.71 2.91 11.74
N TRP A 110 -0.18 1.70 11.99
CA TRP A 110 0.73 1.01 11.07
C TRP A 110 0.12 0.67 9.71
N ALA A 111 -1.21 0.64 9.59
CA ALA A 111 -1.92 0.40 8.33
C ALA A 111 -1.77 1.56 7.32
N TYR A 112 -1.24 2.70 7.77
CA TYR A 112 -1.14 3.93 6.99
C TYR A 112 0.32 4.28 6.71
N PRO A 113 0.66 4.84 5.53
CA PRO A 113 2.04 5.10 5.13
C PRO A 113 2.80 6.05 6.08
N GLY A 114 2.12 6.99 6.74
CA GLY A 114 2.73 7.96 7.64
C GLY A 114 3.24 7.41 8.98
N TRP A 115 2.91 6.16 9.35
CA TRP A 115 3.15 5.65 10.70
C TRP A 115 4.62 5.65 11.11
N MET A 116 5.50 5.24 10.20
CA MET A 116 6.92 5.13 10.46
C MET A 116 7.57 6.50 10.48
N ALA A 117 7.08 7.43 9.65
CA ALA A 117 7.47 8.83 9.67
C ALA A 117 7.10 9.48 11.02
N ARG A 118 5.88 9.27 11.54
CA ARG A 118 5.47 9.75 12.88
C ARG A 118 6.36 9.19 13.98
N ARG A 119 6.61 7.88 13.95
CA ARG A 119 7.49 7.22 14.93
C ARG A 119 8.92 7.77 14.87
N TYR A 120 9.42 8.05 13.66
CA TYR A 120 10.74 8.64 13.46
C TYR A 120 10.82 10.08 13.98
N TYR A 121 9.84 10.93 13.64
CA TYR A 121 9.82 12.32 14.10
C TYR A 121 9.56 12.46 15.60
N ALA A 122 8.82 11.54 16.21
CA ALA A 122 8.63 11.51 17.66
C ALA A 122 9.94 11.21 18.41
N SER A 123 10.82 10.39 17.84
CA SER A 123 12.15 10.07 18.41
C SER A 123 13.25 11.06 18.00
N HIS A 124 13.05 11.81 16.91
CA HIS A 124 14.03 12.73 16.34
C HIS A 124 13.41 14.12 16.04
N PRO A 125 13.11 14.93 17.07
CA PRO A 125 12.48 16.25 16.89
C PRO A 125 13.31 17.20 16.01
N GLY A 126 14.64 17.17 16.12
CA GLY A 126 15.51 17.97 15.23
C GLY A 126 15.50 17.52 13.76
N ALA A 127 15.13 16.27 13.46
CA ALA A 127 14.92 15.84 12.07
C ALA A 127 13.56 16.31 11.55
N ARG A 128 12.53 16.35 12.40
CA ARG A 128 11.22 16.93 12.07
C ARG A 128 11.35 18.39 11.64
N GLU A 129 12.04 19.20 12.43
CA GLU A 129 12.23 20.62 12.11
C GLU A 129 13.01 20.84 10.82
N ARG A 130 14.05 20.03 10.56
CA ARG A 130 14.85 20.10 9.33
C ARG A 130 14.10 19.66 8.08
N GLU A 131 13.27 18.62 8.18
CA GLU A 131 12.59 18.03 7.02
C GLU A 131 11.23 18.67 6.73
N LEU A 132 10.48 19.05 7.77
CA LEU A 132 9.11 19.55 7.65
C LEU A 132 8.96 21.03 8.04
N GLY A 133 9.94 21.61 8.74
CA GLY A 133 9.88 22.97 9.29
C GLY A 133 9.27 23.00 10.69
N ALA A 134 9.62 24.04 11.47
CA ALA A 134 9.26 24.19 12.90
C ALA A 134 7.75 24.27 13.20
N ARG A 135 6.89 24.41 12.18
CA ARG A 135 5.42 24.55 12.32
C ARG A 135 4.62 23.45 11.62
N ALA A 136 5.26 22.39 11.13
CA ALA A 136 4.51 21.31 10.48
C ALA A 136 3.65 20.55 11.49
N VAL A 137 2.33 20.59 11.28
CA VAL A 137 1.35 19.78 12.01
C VAL A 137 1.40 18.36 11.42
N ILE A 138 1.58 17.35 12.28
CA ILE A 138 1.63 15.92 11.95
C ILE A 138 0.68 15.20 12.91
#